data_AF-A0A661F0W5-F1
#
_entry.id   AF-A0A661F0W5-F1
#
_cell.length_a   1.000
_cell.length_b   1.000
_cell.length_c   1.000
_cell.angle_alpha   90.00
_cell.angle_beta   90.00
_cell.angle_gamma   90.00
#
_symmetry.space_group_name_H-M   'P 1'
#
loop_
_entity.id
_entity.type
_entity.pdbx_description
1 polymer ?
#
loop_
_entity_poly.entity_id
_entity_poly.type
_entity_poly.pdbx_seq_one_letter_code
_entity_poly.pdbx_strand_id
1 'polypeptide(L)'
;MLLVYKTAVSYQIWHALGLGFIAILRQQNPDARIIIYAGWLMFAGIILFSGSLYLLSLTGVKWLGMITPIGGVCFLTAWLLLIIFSWKALRALYSLN
;
A
#
# COMPACT_ATOMS: atom_id res chain seq x y z
N MET A 1 -11.07 -11.90 18.32
CA MET A 1 -9.66 -11.99 17.86
C MET A 1 -9.52 -12.58 16.47
N LEU A 2 -10.21 -13.68 16.12
CA LEU A 2 -10.19 -14.24 14.77
C LEU A 2 -10.59 -13.24 13.66
N LEU A 3 -11.60 -12.39 13.91
CA LEU A 3 -12.02 -11.37 12.95
C LEU A 3 -10.90 -10.35 12.67
N VAL A 4 -10.20 -9.89 13.70
CA VAL A 4 -9.07 -8.95 13.59
C VAL A 4 -7.93 -9.58 12.78
N TYR A 5 -7.63 -10.85 13.04
CA TYR A 5 -6.64 -11.60 12.26
C TYR A 5 -7.04 -11.71 10.78
N LYS A 6 -8.31 -12.05 10.49
CA LYS A 6 -8.82 -12.09 9.11
C LYS A 6 -8.68 -10.73 8.42
N THR A 7 -8.97 -9.62 9.10
CA THR A 7 -8.74 -8.28 8.56
C THR A 7 -7.25 -8.05 8.25
N ALA A 8 -6.34 -8.40 9.15
CA ALA A 8 -4.90 -8.26 8.93
C ALA A 8 -4.43 -9.00 7.66
N VAL A 9 -4.84 -10.27 7.50
CA VAL A 9 -4.52 -11.11 6.33
C VAL A 9 -5.12 -10.54 5.05
N SER A 10 -6.42 -10.21 5.07
CA SER A 10 -7.10 -9.67 3.89
C SER A 10 -6.47 -8.36 3.43
N TYR A 11 -6.12 -7.45 4.34
CA TYR A 11 -5.43 -6.21 3.96
C TYR A 11 -4.01 -6.49 3.46
N GLN A 12 -3.26 -7.41 4.08
CA GLN A 12 -1.91 -7.72 3.63
C GLN A 12 -1.90 -8.24 2.19
N ILE A 13 -2.79 -9.17 1.83
CA ILE A 13 -2.74 -9.80 0.51
C ILE A 13 -3.06 -8.80 -0.61
N TRP A 14 -4.09 -7.97 -0.46
CA TRP A 14 -4.45 -6.98 -1.48
C TRP A 14 -3.36 -5.92 -1.67
N HIS A 15 -2.75 -5.46 -0.58
CA HIS A 15 -1.69 -4.45 -0.65
C HIS A 15 -0.34 -5.03 -1.06
N ALA A 16 -0.05 -6.31 -0.77
CA ALA A 16 1.13 -7.00 -1.27
C ALA A 16 1.04 -7.24 -2.78
N LEU A 17 -0.14 -7.58 -3.31
CA LEU A 17 -0.39 -7.61 -4.75
C LEU A 17 -0.19 -6.22 -5.37
N GLY A 18 -0.71 -5.16 -4.73
CA GLY A 18 -0.45 -3.77 -5.13
C GLY A 18 1.04 -3.41 -5.13
N LEU A 19 1.81 -3.87 -4.14
CA LEU A 19 3.27 -3.68 -4.08
C LEU A 19 3.98 -4.42 -5.22
N GLY A 20 3.55 -5.65 -5.55
CA GLY A 20 4.05 -6.37 -6.72
C GLY A 20 3.77 -5.62 -8.02
N PHE A 21 2.57 -5.06 -8.18
CA PHE A 21 2.23 -4.23 -9.33
C PHE A 21 3.10 -2.97 -9.42
N ILE A 22 3.35 -2.28 -8.30
CA ILE A 22 4.29 -1.15 -8.22
C ILE A 22 5.70 -1.56 -8.68
N ALA A 23 6.19 -2.74 -8.28
CA ALA A 23 7.50 -3.23 -8.68
C ALA A 23 7.59 -3.44 -10.20
N ILE A 24 6.55 -3.97 -10.84
CA ILE A 24 6.47 -4.12 -12.31
C ILE A 24 6.49 -2.75 -12.99
N LEU A 25 5.68 -1.79 -12.53
CA LEU A 25 5.66 -0.43 -13.07
C LEU A 25 7.02 0.27 -12.96
N ARG A 26 7.76 0.02 -11.86
CA ARG A 26 9.10 0.58 -11.65
C ARG A 26 10.15 0.02 -12.59
N GLN A 27 10.01 -1.23 -13.03
CA GLN A 27 10.91 -1.80 -14.04
C GLN A 27 10.74 -1.12 -15.40
N GLN A 28 9.50 -0.81 -15.77
CA GLN A 28 9.18 -0.14 -17.03
C GLN A 28 9.50 1.36 -17.01
N ASN A 29 9.49 1.98 -15.82
CA ASN A 29 9.63 3.44 -15.64
C ASN A 29 10.68 3.75 -14.57
N PRO A 30 11.98 3.54 -14.85
CA PRO A 30 12.97 3.57 -13.79
C PRO A 30 13.19 4.94 -13.16
N ASP A 31 12.99 6.02 -13.91
CA ASP A 31 13.20 7.38 -13.39
C ASP A 31 11.97 7.95 -12.66
N ALA A 32 10.84 7.22 -12.64
CA ALA A 32 9.60 7.66 -12.03
C ALA A 32 9.66 7.59 -10.49
N ARG A 33 10.20 8.64 -9.85
CA ARG A 33 10.29 8.76 -8.38
C ARG A 33 8.95 8.56 -7.67
N ILE A 34 7.85 8.97 -8.28
CA ILE A 34 6.50 8.81 -7.73
C ILE A 34 6.15 7.33 -7.45
N ILE A 35 6.61 6.40 -8.30
CA ILE A 35 6.41 4.96 -8.12
C ILE A 35 7.24 4.43 -6.96
N ILE A 36 8.46 4.98 -6.75
CA ILE A 36 9.30 4.61 -5.62
C ILE A 36 8.63 4.99 -4.29
N TYR A 37 8.09 6.21 -4.19
CA TYR A 37 7.36 6.63 -3.00
C TYR A 37 6.09 5.81 -2.78
N ALA A 38 5.34 5.48 -3.84
CA ALA A 38 4.17 4.60 -3.75
C ALA A 38 4.55 3.23 -3.19
N GLY A 39 5.67 2.65 -3.63
CA GLY A 39 6.18 1.35 -3.14
C GLY A 39 6.53 1.37 -1.66
N TRP A 40 7.29 2.37 -1.21
CA TRP A 40 7.64 2.50 0.21
C TRP A 40 6.42 2.76 1.10
N LEU A 41 5.47 3.58 0.65
CA LEU A 41 4.22 3.80 1.38
C LEU A 41 3.36 2.53 1.44
N MET A 42 3.27 1.77 0.34
CA MET A 42 2.56 0.50 0.32
C MET A 42 3.19 -0.50 1.30
N PHE A 43 4.51 -0.63 1.28
CA PHE A 43 5.25 -1.50 2.19
C PHE A 43 5.10 -1.08 3.65
N ALA A 44 5.31 0.21 3.96
CA ALA A 44 5.11 0.75 5.31
C ALA A 44 3.66 0.56 5.79
N GLY A 45 2.67 0.73 4.90
CA GLY A 45 1.27 0.45 5.17
C GLY A 45 1.03 -1.01 5.56
N ILE A 46 1.63 -1.98 4.86
CA ILE A 46 1.52 -3.42 5.21
C ILE A 46 2.03 -3.66 6.63
N ILE A 47 3.20 -3.14 6.96
CA ILE A 47 3.81 -3.32 8.29
C ILE A 47 2.98 -2.64 9.38
N LEU A 48 2.60 -1.38 9.19
CA LEU A 48 1.89 -0.61 10.22
C LEU A 48 0.44 -1.05 10.38
N PHE A 49 -0.28 -1.32 9.28
CA PHE A 49 -1.69 -1.72 9.32
C PHE A 49 -1.83 -3.20 9.66
N SER A 50 -1.35 -4.10 8.81
CA SER A 50 -1.53 -5.54 9.01
C SER A 50 -0.69 -6.05 10.17
N GLY A 51 0.57 -5.59 10.30
CA GLY A 51 1.44 -5.97 11.42
C GLY A 51 0.83 -5.61 12.78
N SER A 52 0.29 -4.40 12.95
CA SER A 52 -0.36 -4.00 14.21
C SER A 52 -1.60 -4.86 14.53
N LEU A 53 -2.41 -5.19 13.52
CA LEU A 53 -3.59 -6.04 13.69
C LEU A 53 -3.21 -7.50 14.00
N TYR A 54 -2.14 -8.03 13.42
CA TYR A 54 -1.60 -9.34 13.81
C TYR A 54 -1.20 -9.34 15.26
N LEU A 55 -0.37 -8.38 15.68
CA LEU A 55 0.08 -8.27 17.07
C LEU A 55 -1.11 -8.09 18.02
N LEU A 56 -2.10 -7.26 17.68
CA LEU A 56 -3.33 -7.11 18.45
C LEU A 56 -4.10 -8.44 18.57
N SER A 57 -4.23 -9.19 17.49
CA SER A 57 -4.97 -10.46 17.48
C SER A 57 -4.30 -11.56 18.30
N LEU A 58 -2.97 -11.54 18.42
CA LEU A 58 -2.16 -12.53 19.15
C LEU A 58 -1.95 -12.16 20.62
N THR A 59 -1.75 -10.88 20.91
CA THR A 59 -1.40 -10.40 22.26
C THR A 59 -2.57 -9.81 23.04
N GLY A 60 -3.64 -9.37 22.34
CA GLY A 60 -4.76 -8.65 22.96
C GLY A 60 -4.46 -7.21 23.36
N VAL A 61 -3.27 -6.67 23.09
CA VAL A 61 -2.87 -5.30 23.47
C VAL A 61 -3.59 -4.28 22.61
N LYS A 62 -4.69 -3.70 23.14
CA LYS A 62 -5.60 -2.81 22.40
C LYS A 62 -4.94 -1.55 21.82
N TRP A 63 -3.90 -1.02 22.45
CA TRP A 63 -3.20 0.18 21.99
C TRP A 63 -2.57 0.02 20.61
N LEU A 64 -2.20 -1.21 20.22
CA LEU A 64 -1.70 -1.50 18.87
C LEU A 64 -2.69 -1.10 17.77
N GLY A 65 -4.00 -1.15 18.06
CA GLY A 65 -5.03 -0.68 17.13
C GLY A 65 -4.95 0.81 16.80
N MET A 66 -4.29 1.63 17.63
CA MET A 66 -4.09 3.06 17.35
C MET A 66 -3.00 3.31 16.30
N ILE A 67 -2.15 2.32 16.01
CA ILE A 67 -1.13 2.39 14.94
C ILE A 67 -1.78 2.14 13.57
N THR A 68 -2.84 1.33 13.54
CA THR A 68 -3.52 0.91 12.30
C THR A 68 -3.96 2.07 11.40
N PRO A 69 -4.55 3.19 11.90
CA PRO A 69 -4.92 4.33 11.06
C PRO A 69 -3.75 4.94 10.27
N ILE A 70 -2.54 4.94 10.85
CA ILE A 70 -1.33 5.47 10.18
C ILE A 70 -1.01 4.61 8.95
N GLY A 71 -1.07 3.29 9.10
CA GLY A 71 -0.90 2.37 7.97
C GLY A 71 -1.99 2.54 6.90
N GLY A 72 -3.22 2.86 7.30
CA GLY A 72 -4.32 3.16 6.38
C GLY A 72 -4.06 4.42 5.55
N VAL A 73 -3.52 5.47 6.16
CA VAL A 73 -3.10 6.69 5.44
C VAL A 73 -1.97 6.39 4.47
N CYS A 74 -1.01 5.54 4.85
CA CYS A 74 0.04 5.08 3.94
C CYS A 74 -0.55 4.37 2.70
N PHE A 75 -1.52 3.48 2.89
CA PHE A 75 -2.21 2.81 1.77
C PHE A 75 -2.95 3.78 0.86
N LEU A 76 -3.76 4.69 1.42
CA LEU A 76 -4.49 5.67 0.63
C LEU A 76 -3.54 6.55 -0.18
N THR A 77 -2.44 6.98 0.42
CA THR A 77 -1.42 7.79 -0.25
C THR A 77 -0.73 7.00 -1.36
N ALA A 78 -0.39 5.73 -1.13
CA ALA A 78 0.22 4.88 -2.14
C ALA A 78 -0.69 4.70 -3.37
N TRP A 79 -1.97 4.42 -3.16
CA TRP A 79 -2.96 4.29 -4.24
C TRP A 79 -3.18 5.62 -4.98
N LEU A 80 -3.22 6.74 -4.27
CA LEU A 80 -3.33 8.06 -4.89
C LEU A 80 -2.13 8.35 -5.80
N LEU A 81 -0.91 8.06 -5.36
CA LEU A 81 0.30 8.22 -6.17
C LEU A 81 0.27 7.34 -7.42
N LEU A 82 -0.22 6.11 -7.31
CA LEU A 82 -0.44 5.22 -8.46
C LEU A 82 -1.44 5.80 -9.46
N ILE A 83 -2.57 6.33 -9.00
CA ILE A 83 -3.57 6.97 -9.87
C ILE A 83 -2.95 8.17 -10.61
N ILE A 84 -2.22 9.03 -9.89
CA ILE A 84 -1.56 10.20 -10.48
C ILE A 84 -0.53 9.78 -11.53
N PHE A 85 0.28 8.75 -11.24
CA PHE A 85 1.24 8.22 -12.19
C PHE A 85 0.55 7.69 -13.45
N SER A 86 -0.44 6.80 -13.30
CA SER A 86 -1.16 6.19 -14.41
C SER A 86 -1.86 7.25 -15.27
N TRP A 87 -2.50 8.25 -14.66
CA TRP A 87 -3.14 9.33 -15.40
C TRP A 87 -2.15 10.12 -16.27
N LYS A 88 -0.98 10.45 -15.72
CA LYS A 88 0.09 11.13 -16.48
C LYS A 88 0.58 10.27 -17.64
N ALA A 89 0.77 8.98 -17.41
CA ALA A 89 1.17 8.03 -18.45
C ALA A 89 0.12 7.93 -19.58
N LEU A 90 -1.17 7.81 -19.25
CA LEU A 90 -2.25 7.77 -20.25
C LEU A 90 -2.30 9.07 -21.08
N ARG A 91 -2.19 10.23 -20.44
CA ARG A 91 -2.23 11.51 -21.14
C ARG A 91 -1.08 11.67 -22.13
N ALA A 92 0.13 11.21 -21.76
CA ALA A 92 1.28 11.23 -22.65
C ALA A 92 1.06 10.35 -23.90
N LEU A 93 0.44 9.18 -23.74
CA LEU A 93 0.10 8.30 -24.86
C LEU A 93 -0.89 8.96 -25.83
N TYR A 94 -1.90 9.67 -25.32
CA TYR A 94 -2.91 10.33 -26.15
C TYR A 94 -2.41 11.60 -26.84
N SER A 95 -1.43 12.30 -26.27
CA SER A 95 -0.84 13.50 -26.92
C SER A 95 0.09 13.19 -28.09
N LEU A 96 0.45 11.91 -28.28
CA LEU A 96 1.35 11.45 -29.34
C LEU A 96 0.60 10.85 -30.55
N ASN A 97 -0.73 10.77 -30.49
CA ASN A 97 -1.63 10.34 -31.57
C ASN A 97 -2.45 11.52 -32.09
#